data_AF-A0A2G4H4X7-F1
#
_entry.id   AF-A0A2G4H4X7-F1
#
_cell.length_a   1.000
_cell.length_b   1.000
_cell.length_c   1.000
_cell.angle_alpha   90.00
_cell.angle_beta   90.00
_cell.angle_gamma   90.00
#
_symmetry.space_group_name_H-M   'P 1'
#
loop_
_entity.id
_entity.type
_entity.pdbx_description
1 polymer ?
#
loop_
_entity_poly.entity_id
_entity_poly.type
_entity_poly.pdbx_seq_one_letter_code
_entity_poly.pdbx_strand_id
1 'polypeptide(L)'
;MLRAAVELELATRPLSRSARVDLVAAAIDGELASPRSQVGEQLVELCERDGEDPIYWLRKLVFRSAWLDHRIKHGLVEVAFDDAAGAFRIEPGRYPLPGAGHPSFAALTVPEDRA
;
A
#
# COMPACT_ATOMS: atom_id res chain seq x y z
N MET A 1 -10.19 -4.60 3.43
CA MET A 1 -9.83 -3.52 2.49
C MET A 1 -10.72 -3.44 1.27
N LEU A 2 -10.94 -4.51 0.48
CA LEU A 2 -11.62 -4.36 -0.83
C LEU A 2 -13.12 -4.06 -0.77
N ARG A 3 -13.82 -4.43 0.31
CA ARG A 3 -15.21 -4.00 0.51
C ARG A 3 -15.29 -2.50 0.81
N ALA A 4 -14.32 -1.94 1.53
CA ALA A 4 -14.30 -0.51 1.87
C ALA A 4 -14.22 0.35 0.60
N ALA A 5 -13.49 -0.08 -0.44
CA ALA A 5 -13.44 0.66 -1.70
C ALA A 5 -14.81 0.76 -2.40
N VAL A 6 -15.67 -0.24 -2.25
CA VAL A 6 -17.04 -0.21 -2.79
C VAL A 6 -17.95 0.66 -1.92
N GLU A 7 -17.85 0.52 -0.60
CA GLU A 7 -18.64 1.32 0.37
C GLU A 7 -18.25 2.81 0.36
N LEU A 8 -17.02 3.13 -0.05
CA LEU A 8 -16.51 4.49 -0.24
C LEU A 8 -16.66 4.98 -1.70
N GLU A 9 -17.37 4.24 -2.55
CA GLU A 9 -17.63 4.56 -3.96
C GLU A 9 -16.37 4.73 -4.84
N LEU A 10 -15.21 4.30 -4.35
CA LEU A 10 -13.93 4.28 -5.08
C LEU A 10 -13.90 3.17 -6.14
N ALA A 11 -14.77 2.17 -6.04
CA ALA A 11 -14.91 1.10 -7.02
C ALA A 11 -16.38 0.68 -7.14
N THR A 12 -16.86 0.52 -8.38
CA THR A 12 -18.25 0.13 -8.64
C THR A 12 -18.54 -1.33 -8.29
N ARG A 13 -17.51 -2.17 -8.25
CA ARG A 13 -17.60 -3.61 -7.95
C ARG A 13 -16.36 -4.09 -7.21
N PRO A 14 -16.44 -5.17 -6.41
CA PRO A 14 -15.28 -5.81 -5.82
C PRO A 14 -14.31 -6.29 -6.90
N LEU A 15 -13.00 -6.25 -6.60
CA LEU A 15 -12.00 -6.85 -7.49
C LEU A 15 -12.23 -8.35 -7.66
N SER A 16 -12.09 -8.82 -8.89
CA SER A 16 -12.13 -10.24 -9.21
C SER A 16 -11.06 -11.00 -8.45
N ARG A 17 -11.21 -12.33 -8.32
CA ARG A 17 -10.19 -13.15 -7.67
C ARG A 17 -8.85 -13.08 -8.41
N SER A 18 -8.85 -13.10 -9.74
CA SER A 18 -7.62 -12.99 -10.53
C SER A 18 -6.94 -11.65 -10.35
N ALA A 19 -7.69 -10.54 -10.34
CA ALA A 19 -7.14 -9.21 -10.08
C ALA A 19 -6.48 -9.11 -8.70
N ARG A 20 -7.09 -9.71 -7.67
CA ARG A 20 -6.47 -9.77 -6.34
C ARG A 20 -5.16 -10.57 -6.34
N VAL A 21 -5.13 -11.70 -7.07
CA VAL A 21 -3.91 -12.53 -7.18
C VAL A 21 -2.79 -11.75 -7.85
N ASP A 22 -3.10 -11.02 -8.94
CA ASP A 22 -2.11 -10.20 -9.65
C ASP A 22 -1.56 -9.08 -8.77
N LEU A 23 -2.42 -8.35 -8.05
CA LEU A 23 -1.96 -7.30 -7.13
C LEU A 23 -1.11 -7.84 -5.97
N VAL A 24 -1.45 -9.02 -5.46
CA VAL A 24 -0.65 -9.67 -4.41
C VAL A 24 0.70 -10.12 -4.95
N ALA A 25 0.75 -10.74 -6.13
CA ALA A 25 1.99 -11.14 -6.78
C ALA A 25 2.88 -9.92 -7.04
N ALA A 26 2.33 -8.86 -7.66
CA ALA A 26 3.04 -7.61 -7.90
C ALA A 26 3.62 -6.98 -6.62
N ALA A 27 2.85 -6.98 -5.52
CA ALA A 27 3.33 -6.44 -4.25
C ALA A 27 4.43 -7.30 -3.59
N ILE A 28 4.39 -8.62 -3.76
CA ILE A 28 5.38 -9.54 -3.17
C ILE A 28 6.66 -9.57 -4.01
N ASP A 29 6.51 -9.84 -5.30
CA ASP A 29 7.61 -10.09 -6.23
C ASP A 29 8.24 -8.79 -6.73
N GLY A 30 7.51 -7.67 -6.68
CA GLY A 30 7.95 -6.37 -7.19
C GLY A 30 7.87 -6.26 -8.71
N GLU A 31 7.33 -7.28 -9.38
CA GLU A 31 7.07 -7.33 -10.82
C GLU A 31 5.83 -8.18 -11.11
N LEU A 32 5.29 -8.08 -12.31
CA LEU A 32 4.14 -8.89 -12.74
C LEU A 32 4.37 -9.42 -14.16
N ALA A 33 5.07 -10.55 -14.28
CA ALA A 33 5.46 -11.12 -15.57
C ALA A 33 4.32 -11.84 -16.32
N SER A 34 3.25 -12.26 -15.65
CA SER A 34 2.14 -12.99 -16.27
C SER A 34 0.80 -12.58 -15.65
N PRO A 35 0.21 -11.47 -16.11
CA PRO A 35 -1.11 -11.03 -15.68
C PRO A 35 -2.18 -12.10 -15.90
N ARG A 36 -3.08 -12.26 -14.93
CA ARG A 36 -4.23 -13.19 -15.00
C ARG A 36 -5.56 -12.43 -15.07
N SER A 37 -5.51 -11.12 -15.16
CA SER A 37 -6.65 -10.22 -15.14
C SER A 37 -6.37 -8.96 -15.93
N GLN A 38 -7.44 -8.31 -16.38
CA GLN A 38 -7.38 -7.00 -17.04
C GLN A 38 -6.67 -5.95 -16.17
N VAL A 39 -6.85 -5.97 -14.85
CA VAL A 39 -6.15 -5.05 -13.93
C VAL A 39 -4.64 -5.28 -13.95
N GLY A 40 -4.21 -6.55 -13.99
CA GLY A 40 -2.80 -6.89 -14.09
C GLY A 40 -2.20 -6.47 -15.43
N GLU A 41 -2.93 -6.67 -16.53
CA GLU A 41 -2.51 -6.23 -17.88
C GLU A 41 -2.33 -4.71 -17.92
N GLN A 42 -3.32 -3.96 -17.43
CA GLN A 42 -3.26 -2.50 -17.33
C GLN A 42 -2.11 -2.02 -16.44
N LEU A 43 -1.79 -2.74 -15.36
CA LEU A 43 -0.69 -2.40 -14.46
C LEU A 43 0.66 -2.52 -15.18
N VAL A 44 0.85 -3.59 -15.96
CA VAL A 44 2.05 -3.79 -16.79
C VAL A 44 2.14 -2.69 -17.87
N GLU A 45 1.06 -2.41 -18.58
CA GLU A 45 1.01 -1.34 -19.59
C GLU A 45 1.36 0.03 -18.99
N LEU A 46 0.92 0.32 -17.76
CA LEU A 46 1.24 1.57 -17.06
C LEU A 46 2.74 1.66 -16.70
N CYS A 47 3.34 0.57 -16.21
CA CYS A 47 4.78 0.50 -15.94
C CYS A 47 5.60 0.78 -17.21
N GLU A 48 5.15 0.32 -18.37
CA GLU A 48 5.86 0.51 -19.65
C GLU A 48 5.72 1.93 -20.20
N ARG A 49 4.59 2.61 -19.95
CA ARG A 49 4.27 3.90 -20.58
C ARG A 49 4.79 5.12 -19.82
N ASP A 50 4.63 5.15 -18.50
CA ASP A 50 4.68 6.42 -17.76
C ASP A 50 6.01 6.62 -16.98
N GLY A 51 6.95 5.66 -17.03
CA GLY A 51 8.25 5.73 -16.34
C GLY A 51 8.17 5.71 -14.81
N GLU A 52 6.98 5.96 -14.25
CA GLU A 52 6.63 5.63 -12.88
C GLU A 52 6.33 4.13 -12.78
N ASP A 53 6.78 3.53 -11.67
CA ASP A 53 6.52 2.13 -11.38
C ASP A 53 5.33 2.00 -10.41
N PRO A 54 4.08 1.86 -10.91
CA PRO A 54 2.92 1.65 -10.05
C PRO A 54 3.01 0.36 -9.23
N ILE A 55 3.80 -0.64 -9.64
CA ILE A 55 4.10 -1.82 -8.83
C ILE A 55 4.96 -1.43 -7.63
N TYR A 56 5.95 -0.57 -7.83
CA TYR A 56 6.73 0.01 -6.73
C TYR A 56 5.84 0.76 -5.72
N TRP A 57 4.93 1.62 -6.19
CA TRP A 57 4.02 2.36 -5.31
C TRP A 57 3.03 1.45 -4.58
N LEU A 58 2.48 0.44 -5.27
CA LEU A 58 1.65 -0.60 -4.66
C LEU A 58 2.39 -1.31 -3.54
N ARG A 59 3.64 -1.73 -3.81
CA ARG A 59 4.48 -2.42 -2.83
C ARG A 59 4.76 -1.55 -1.62
N LYS A 60 5.11 -0.27 -1.85
CA LYS A 60 5.30 0.71 -0.78
C LYS A 60 4.03 0.84 0.06
N LEU A 61 2.85 0.98 -0.56
CA LEU A 61 1.57 1.08 0.14
C LEU A 61 1.28 -0.15 1.01
N VAL A 62 1.48 -1.36 0.47
CA VAL A 62 1.24 -2.63 1.19
C VAL A 62 2.16 -2.74 2.41
N PHE A 63 3.46 -2.47 2.26
CA PHE A 63 4.38 -2.52 3.41
C PHE A 63 4.13 -1.40 4.43
N ARG A 64 3.81 -0.18 3.98
CA ARG A 64 3.43 0.93 4.89
C ARG A 64 2.21 0.57 5.73
N SER A 65 1.19 0.00 5.09
CA SER A 65 -0.06 -0.37 5.75
C SER A 65 0.10 -1.56 6.69
N ALA A 66 0.85 -2.59 6.29
CA ALA A 66 1.18 -3.72 7.18
C ALA A 66 1.99 -3.28 8.40
N TRP A 67 2.98 -2.39 8.21
CA TRP A 67 3.74 -1.81 9.31
C TRP A 67 2.84 -1.01 10.27
N LEU A 68 1.93 -0.20 9.74
CA LEU A 68 0.99 0.58 10.55
C LEU A 68 0.03 -0.33 11.32
N ASP A 69 -0.53 -1.35 10.66
CA ASP A 69 -1.44 -2.33 11.25
C ASP A 69 -0.80 -3.07 12.43
N HIS A 70 0.47 -3.49 12.28
CA HIS A 70 1.22 -4.09 13.38
C HIS A 70 1.29 -3.13 14.58
N ARG A 71 1.64 -1.86 14.38
CA ARG A 71 1.76 -0.90 15.48
C ARG A 71 0.43 -0.58 16.16
N ILE A 72 -0.65 -0.48 15.40
CA ILE A 72 -2.00 -0.28 15.95
C ILE A 72 -2.38 -1.49 16.81
N LYS A 73 -2.21 -2.72 16.29
CA LYS A 73 -2.51 -3.96 17.01
C LYS A 73 -1.71 -4.13 18.30
N HIS A 74 -0.50 -3.60 18.34
CA HIS A 74 0.37 -3.63 19.52
C HIS A 74 0.24 -2.40 20.41
N GLY A 75 -0.72 -1.50 20.17
CA GLY A 75 -0.94 -0.30 20.99
C GLY A 75 0.23 0.68 20.99
N LEU A 76 1.07 0.62 19.95
CA LEU A 76 2.25 1.50 19.79
C LEU A 76 1.86 2.83 19.15
N VAL A 77 0.77 2.84 18.38
CA VAL A 77 0.18 4.04 17.78
C VAL A 77 -1.34 3.94 17.82
N GLU A 78 -2.01 5.07 17.92
CA GLU A 78 -3.45 5.20 17.84
C GLU A 78 -3.81 6.12 16.66
N VAL A 79 -4.96 5.87 16.03
CA VAL A 79 -5.48 6.71 14.94
C VAL A 79 -6.63 7.53 15.50
N ALA A 80 -6.46 8.86 15.52
CA ALA A 80 -7.47 9.80 15.95
C ALA A 80 -7.93 10.65 14.76
N PHE A 81 -9.23 10.96 14.69
CA PHE A 81 -9.74 11.95 13.74
C PHE A 81 -9.65 13.33 14.37
N ASP A 82 -9.02 14.28 13.69
CA ASP A 82 -8.99 15.68 14.06
C ASP A 82 -10.13 16.41 13.36
N ASP A 83 -11.21 16.69 14.10
CA ASP A 83 -12.38 17.41 13.58
C ASP A 83 -12.04 18.82 13.08
N ALA A 84 -11.03 19.48 13.66
CA ALA A 84 -10.65 20.84 13.28
C ALA A 84 -9.88 20.86 11.94
N ALA A 85 -9.07 19.82 11.69
CA ALA A 85 -8.33 19.66 10.43
C ALA A 85 -9.11 18.85 9.38
N GLY A 86 -10.19 18.17 9.77
CA GLY A 86 -10.91 17.23 8.91
C GLY A 86 -10.05 16.05 8.45
N ALA A 87 -9.08 15.62 9.26
CA ALA A 87 -8.05 14.67 8.87
C ALA A 87 -7.71 13.66 9.96
N PHE A 88 -7.31 12.46 9.57
CA PHE A 88 -6.77 11.46 10.49
C PHE A 88 -5.33 11.80 10.89
N ARG A 89 -5.02 11.68 12.17
CA ARG A 89 -3.67 11.79 12.73
C ARG A 89 -3.26 10.48 13.37
N ILE A 90 -1.95 10.19 13.31
CA ILE A 90 -1.33 9.07 14.01
C ILE A 90 -0.69 9.62 15.26
N GLU A 91 -1.16 9.16 16.41
CA GLU A 91 -0.69 9.57 17.73
C GLU A 91 0.12 8.44 18.39
N PRO A 92 1.08 8.75 19.27
CA PRO A 92 1.75 7.72 20.06
C PRO A 92 0.74 6.94 20.90
N GLY A 93 0.80 5.61 20.84
CA GLY A 93 -0.07 4.75 21.65
C GLY A 93 0.40 4.68 23.10
N ARG A 94 -0.43 4.10 23.96
CA ARG A 94 -0.19 3.99 25.40
C ARG A 94 1.08 3.22 25.79
N TYR A 95 1.62 2.40 24.89
CA TYR A 95 2.82 1.60 25.13
C TYR A 95 3.94 1.95 24.14
N PRO A 96 4.70 3.04 24.36
CA PRO A 96 5.85 3.33 23.51
C PRO A 96 6.97 2.31 23.78
N LEU A 97 7.36 1.55 22.75
CA LEU A 97 8.56 0.70 22.81
C LEU A 97 9.83 1.56 22.69
N PRO A 98 10.79 1.48 23.64
CA PRO A 98 12.08 2.15 23.51
C PRO A 98 12.80 1.66 22.24
N GLY A 99 13.25 2.58 21.38
CA GLY A 99 13.98 2.24 20.15
C GLY A 99 13.12 1.80 18.97
N ALA A 100 11.79 1.83 19.06
CA ALA A 100 10.90 1.59 17.93
C ALA A 100 10.82 2.83 17.03
N GLY A 101 11.96 3.21 16.43
CA GLY A 101 12.09 4.33 15.51
C GLY A 101 11.06 4.30 14.39
N HIS A 102 10.87 5.46 13.75
CA HIS A 102 10.11 5.54 12.52
C HIS A 102 10.88 4.74 11.44
N PRO A 103 10.27 3.76 10.77
CA PRO A 103 10.87 3.15 9.59
C PRO A 103 11.16 4.22 8.53
N SER A 104 12.35 4.15 7.94
CA SER A 104 12.65 4.88 6.72
C SER A 104 12.21 4.03 5.52
N PHE A 105 11.16 4.45 4.82
CA PHE A 105 10.74 3.83 3.57
C PHE A 105 11.53 4.34 2.36
N ALA A 106 12.49 5.25 2.59
CA ALA A 106 13.45 5.67 1.59
C ALA A 106 14.29 4.48 1.10
N ALA A 107 14.57 3.49 1.96
CA ALA A 107 15.34 2.30 1.59
C ALA A 107 14.60 1.32 0.66
N LEU A 108 13.31 1.54 0.37
CA LEU A 108 12.57 0.70 -0.59
C LEU A 108 12.60 1.27 -2.01
N THR A 109 13.09 2.50 -2.23
CA THR A 109 13.23 3.07 -3.58
C THR A 109 14.05 2.14 -4.46
N VAL A 110 13.52 1.83 -5.64
CA VAL A 110 14.30 1.20 -6.71
C VAL A 110 15.47 2.16 -7.01
N PRO A 111 16.73 1.68 -7.05
CA PRO A 111 17.85 2.54 -7.46
C PRO A 111 17.55 3.08 -8.87
N GLU A 112 17.70 4.40 -9.05
CA GLU A 112 17.39 5.13 -10.30
C GLU A 112 18.29 4.74 -11.50
N ASP A 113 19.11 3.69 -11.38
CA ASP A 113 20.20 3.35 -12.30
C ASP A 113 19.80 2.26 -13.32
N ARG A 114 18.64 2.44 -13.95
CA ARG A 114 18.27 1.75 -15.20
C ARG A 114 17.67 2.77 -16.18
N ALA A 115 18.56 3.52 -16.81
CA ALA A 115 18.34 4.14 -18.12
C ALA A 115 18.96 3.25 -19.21
#